data_AF-A0A2V8RM23-F1
#
_entry.id   AF-A0A2V8RM23-F1
#
_cell.length_a   1.000
_cell.length_b   1.000
_cell.length_c   1.000
_cell.angle_alpha   90.00
_cell.angle_beta   90.00
_cell.angle_gamma   90.00
#
_symmetry.space_group_name_H-M   'P 1'
#
loop_
_entity.id
_entity.type
_entity.pdbx_description
1 polymer ?
#
loop_
_entity_poly.entity_id
_entity_poly.type
_entity_poly.pdbx_seq_one_letter_code
_entity_poly.pdbx_strand_id
1 'polypeptide(L)'
;MRSMFVRVAAFLLVLAFVCTPVWATCGGGGGGGGGGMSGGGNNNGGGNDPVVYHVPWKTPAVAKAKPSSEGLILYWFPATKEELKASPLRESRNLSLYAGQCVSMEMADTSTPNGDKLIGESPLPVVVLATPAGEVVKKVESQKGKLKLLDVEKVVGDEIKTRGTALDDKLTEAKAKATAGEKDAAIAAYQAVAAEKCMFPKKAKTATAELKKLGANNIGAIADSPNFDPKVSASIVRTMKQGLIAENAAKYDVADKLYAQAHKMDLADPTPLRYLAELHRHHIGDWEKAKVEFHQLLDMQNADPLSRAVALHGLGKITIHEGEFKKGLHLMEESVATYPIALAYRNLAVYWNSEYDIAKGTYYTEQALAMDPKDPYNLIFSAVFLAMNGKKQEALKIAEANINLLPASYNLAAIYAQNGNKEKALELLQRHFYQFERFHAVREKEMMEARVDAVFDSIRHSDEFLALTKYADGKLPMVMSPRQAEPMRMDH
;
A
#
# COMPACT_ATOMS: atom_id res chain seq x y z
N MET A 1 12.44 -46.83 28.99
CA MET A 1 13.49 -46.31 28.08
C MET A 1 12.96 -45.87 26.70
N ARG A 2 12.20 -46.68 25.95
CA ARG A 2 11.65 -46.27 24.62
C ARG A 2 10.86 -44.95 24.60
N SER A 3 10.02 -44.70 25.60
CA SER A 3 9.20 -43.46 25.67
C SER A 3 10.02 -42.18 25.88
N MET A 4 11.15 -42.26 26.60
CA MET A 4 12.01 -41.10 26.87
C MET A 4 12.80 -40.70 25.61
N PHE A 5 13.27 -41.70 24.85
CA PHE A 5 14.02 -41.48 23.61
C PHE A 5 13.14 -40.83 22.53
N VAL A 6 11.87 -41.25 22.41
CA VAL A 6 10.91 -40.63 21.47
C VAL A 6 10.60 -39.18 21.84
N ARG A 7 10.46 -38.87 23.14
CA ARG A 7 10.22 -37.49 23.59
C ARG A 7 11.42 -36.58 23.37
N VAL A 8 12.63 -37.07 23.63
CA VAL A 8 13.87 -36.30 23.36
C VAL A 8 14.07 -36.11 21.86
N ALA A 9 13.86 -37.14 21.04
CA ALA A 9 13.93 -37.02 19.59
C ALA A 9 12.87 -36.06 19.03
N ALA A 10 11.62 -36.12 19.51
CA ALA A 10 10.57 -35.19 19.13
C ALA A 10 10.90 -33.75 19.57
N PHE A 11 11.44 -33.56 20.78
CA PHE A 11 11.85 -32.23 21.25
C PHE A 11 13.01 -31.68 20.43
N LEU A 12 14.00 -32.50 20.07
CA LEU A 12 15.11 -32.11 19.19
C LEU A 12 14.66 -31.82 17.76
N LEU A 13 13.69 -32.58 17.23
CA LEU A 13 13.08 -32.31 15.93
C LEU A 13 12.28 -31.00 15.96
N VAL A 14 11.49 -30.76 17.00
CA VAL A 14 10.80 -29.47 17.19
C VAL A 14 11.82 -28.34 17.32
N LEU A 15 12.90 -28.52 18.09
CA LEU A 15 13.97 -27.52 18.16
C LEU A 15 14.62 -27.29 16.79
N ALA A 16 14.90 -28.35 16.03
CA ALA A 16 15.48 -28.24 14.70
C ALA A 16 14.54 -27.49 13.72
N PHE A 17 13.24 -27.79 13.72
CA PHE A 17 12.27 -27.10 12.87
C PHE A 17 11.91 -25.67 13.34
N VAL A 18 12.02 -25.39 14.64
CA VAL A 18 11.83 -24.04 15.19
C VAL A 18 13.08 -23.17 14.97
N CYS A 19 14.27 -23.79 14.94
CA CYS A 19 15.55 -23.11 14.79
C CYS A 19 16.13 -23.13 13.36
N THR A 20 15.50 -23.73 12.36
CA THR A 20 15.95 -23.54 10.97
C THR A 20 15.80 -22.06 10.63
N PRO A 21 16.91 -21.34 10.31
CA PRO A 21 16.80 -19.97 9.85
C PRO A 21 15.93 -19.98 8.60
N VAL A 22 14.96 -19.07 8.57
CA VAL A 22 14.29 -18.74 7.32
C VAL A 22 15.35 -18.02 6.48
N TRP A 23 15.69 -18.59 5.33
CA TRP A 23 16.76 -18.07 4.46
C TRP A 23 16.25 -16.93 3.58
N ALA A 24 14.97 -16.58 3.70
CA ALA A 24 14.29 -15.58 2.90
C ALA A 24 15.00 -14.25 3.00
N THR A 25 15.34 -13.71 1.85
CA THR A 25 15.73 -12.33 1.70
C THR A 25 14.61 -11.66 0.94
N CYS A 26 14.16 -10.47 1.35
CA CYS A 26 13.36 -9.63 0.45
C CYS A 26 14.24 -8.83 -0.52
N GLY A 27 15.50 -9.24 -0.69
CA GLY A 27 16.40 -8.64 -1.67
C GLY A 27 15.90 -9.02 -3.04
N GLY A 28 15.53 -8.01 -3.84
CA GLY A 28 15.00 -8.27 -5.18
C GLY A 28 13.88 -7.36 -5.66
N GLY A 29 13.80 -6.11 -5.19
CA GLY A 29 12.71 -5.23 -5.59
C GLY A 29 13.08 -3.76 -5.50
N GLY A 30 14.27 -3.38 -5.98
CA GLY A 30 14.71 -1.99 -6.14
C GLY A 30 13.81 -1.24 -7.13
N GLY A 31 12.62 -0.90 -6.66
CA GLY A 31 11.47 -0.55 -7.49
C GLY A 31 10.72 0.64 -6.97
N GLY A 32 11.38 1.79 -7.08
CA GLY A 32 10.77 3.10 -7.33
C GLY A 32 9.45 3.31 -6.62
N GLY A 33 9.48 3.34 -5.29
CA GLY A 33 8.39 3.86 -4.47
C GLY A 33 8.36 5.39 -4.53
N GLY A 34 8.21 5.96 -5.72
CA GLY A 34 8.05 7.39 -5.90
C GLY A 34 6.58 7.80 -5.65
N GLY A 35 6.37 8.93 -4.98
CA GLY A 35 5.05 9.53 -4.85
C GLY A 35 4.09 8.76 -3.96
N GLY A 36 4.53 8.38 -2.75
CA GLY A 36 3.67 7.77 -1.74
C GLY A 36 2.96 6.50 -2.20
N MET A 37 3.55 5.81 -3.18
CA MET A 37 3.18 4.51 -3.76
C MET A 37 1.84 4.42 -4.48
N SER A 38 1.75 5.09 -5.62
CA SER A 38 0.74 4.77 -6.63
C SER A 38 0.98 3.36 -7.19
N GLY A 39 0.11 2.41 -6.81
CA GLY A 39 0.18 1.00 -7.20
C GLY A 39 -0.14 0.70 -8.67
N GLY A 40 0.18 1.58 -9.62
CA GLY A 40 -0.10 1.34 -11.04
C GLY A 40 0.43 2.44 -11.96
N GLY A 41 1.60 2.16 -12.55
CA GLY A 41 1.96 2.42 -13.95
C GLY A 41 1.95 3.82 -14.57
N ASN A 42 1.35 4.85 -13.97
CA ASN A 42 1.06 6.09 -14.71
C ASN A 42 1.89 7.33 -14.34
N ASN A 43 2.73 7.30 -13.30
CA ASN A 43 3.59 8.45 -12.96
C ASN A 43 4.95 8.45 -13.70
N ASN A 44 5.21 7.49 -14.60
CA ASN A 44 6.45 7.42 -15.39
C ASN A 44 6.48 8.39 -16.60
N GLY A 45 5.39 9.10 -16.89
CA GLY A 45 5.37 10.10 -17.94
C GLY A 45 5.55 11.48 -17.35
N GLY A 46 6.53 12.26 -17.82
CA GLY A 46 6.74 13.68 -17.51
C GLY A 46 5.59 14.58 -17.97
N GLY A 47 4.37 14.28 -17.54
CA GLY A 47 3.20 15.13 -17.66
C GLY A 47 3.29 16.28 -16.66
N ASN A 48 2.82 17.44 -17.07
CA ASN A 48 2.87 18.67 -16.27
C ASN A 48 1.91 18.65 -15.05
N ASP A 49 1.17 17.56 -14.82
CA ASP A 49 0.18 17.48 -13.75
C ASP A 49 0.16 16.09 -13.09
N PRO A 50 1.06 15.82 -12.13
CA PRO A 50 1.15 14.51 -11.50
C PRO A 50 0.01 14.27 -10.51
N VAL A 51 -0.33 13.01 -10.30
CA VAL A 51 -1.43 12.58 -9.42
C VAL A 51 -0.90 12.33 -8.02
N VAL A 52 -1.56 12.91 -7.00
CA VAL A 52 -1.14 12.82 -5.60
C VAL A 52 -2.19 12.27 -4.63
N TYR A 53 -3.45 12.18 -5.07
CA TYR A 53 -4.51 11.51 -4.33
C TYR A 53 -5.06 10.39 -5.19
N HIS A 54 -5.07 9.18 -4.64
CA HIS A 54 -5.63 8.00 -5.28
C HIS A 54 -6.79 7.51 -4.43
N VAL A 55 -7.97 7.46 -5.02
CA VAL A 55 -9.16 6.94 -4.32
C VAL A 55 -9.03 5.42 -4.23
N PRO A 56 -9.12 4.82 -3.03
CA PRO A 56 -8.85 3.40 -2.82
C PRO A 56 -10.04 2.52 -3.24
N TRP A 57 -10.38 2.56 -4.52
CA TRP A 57 -11.43 1.73 -5.11
C TRP A 57 -11.07 0.25 -5.00
N LYS A 58 -11.92 -0.55 -4.34
CA LYS A 58 -11.79 -2.01 -4.24
C LYS A 58 -12.37 -2.68 -5.49
N THR A 59 -11.63 -3.60 -6.11
CA THR A 59 -12.11 -4.36 -7.29
C THR A 59 -12.94 -5.59 -6.89
N PRO A 60 -13.88 -6.04 -7.75
CA PRO A 60 -14.64 -7.27 -7.54
C PRO A 60 -13.81 -8.56 -7.43
N ALA A 61 -12.56 -8.58 -7.91
CA ALA A 61 -11.67 -9.75 -7.69
C ALA A 61 -11.35 -9.97 -6.20
N VAL A 62 -11.53 -8.94 -5.36
CA VAL A 62 -11.44 -8.98 -3.90
C VAL A 62 -12.81 -9.31 -3.26
N ALA A 63 -13.89 -9.44 -4.03
CA ALA A 63 -15.29 -9.57 -3.57
C ALA A 63 -15.69 -10.93 -2.98
N LYS A 64 -14.73 -11.76 -2.56
CA LYS A 64 -14.99 -12.69 -1.45
C LYS A 64 -14.99 -11.97 -0.09
N ALA A 65 -14.55 -10.71 -0.04
CA ALA A 65 -14.63 -9.87 1.14
C ALA A 65 -16.09 -9.53 1.46
N LYS A 66 -16.45 -9.70 2.73
CA LYS A 66 -17.76 -9.28 3.27
C LYS A 66 -17.93 -7.77 3.02
N PRO A 67 -19.07 -7.32 2.47
CA PRO A 67 -19.37 -5.90 2.33
C PRO A 67 -19.18 -5.16 3.67
N SER A 68 -18.82 -3.88 3.62
CA SER A 68 -18.74 -3.06 4.83
C SER A 68 -20.05 -3.18 5.61
N SER A 69 -19.97 -3.54 6.89
CA SER A 69 -21.15 -3.64 7.76
C SER A 69 -21.59 -2.29 8.32
N GLU A 70 -20.82 -1.22 8.09
CA GLU A 70 -21.03 0.10 8.68
C GLU A 70 -20.85 1.22 7.64
N GLY A 71 -21.44 2.39 7.93
CA GLY A 71 -21.25 3.62 7.18
C GLY A 71 -22.05 3.73 5.87
N LEU A 72 -21.36 4.11 4.79
CA LEU A 72 -21.87 4.25 3.43
C LEU A 72 -21.02 3.42 2.47
N ILE A 73 -21.60 3.04 1.33
CA ILE A 73 -20.88 2.42 0.23
C ILE A 73 -21.10 3.26 -1.03
N LEU A 74 -20.01 3.71 -1.64
CA LEU A 74 -20.01 4.37 -2.94
C LEU A 74 -19.60 3.33 -3.98
N TYR A 75 -20.58 2.87 -4.76
CA TYR A 75 -20.36 1.98 -5.88
C TYR A 75 -20.07 2.79 -7.14
N TRP A 76 -19.05 2.41 -7.89
CA TRP A 76 -18.80 2.90 -9.23
C TRP A 76 -18.92 1.75 -10.23
N PHE A 77 -19.88 1.89 -11.14
CA PHE A 77 -20.10 0.98 -12.25
C PHE A 77 -19.54 1.62 -13.53
N PRO A 78 -18.27 1.34 -13.89
CA PRO A 78 -17.67 1.88 -15.10
C PRO A 78 -18.34 1.26 -16.34
N ALA A 79 -18.37 2.01 -17.44
CA ALA A 79 -18.88 1.48 -18.72
C ALA A 79 -17.83 0.60 -19.42
N THR A 80 -16.55 0.98 -19.32
CA THR A 80 -15.43 0.28 -19.97
C THR A 80 -14.15 0.37 -19.14
N LYS A 81 -13.15 -0.46 -19.45
CA LYS A 81 -11.83 -0.40 -18.83
C LYS A 81 -11.10 0.92 -19.15
N GLU A 82 -11.35 1.48 -20.33
CA GLU A 82 -10.79 2.74 -20.78
C GLU A 82 -11.37 3.91 -19.99
N GLU A 83 -12.68 3.91 -19.72
CA GLU A 83 -13.33 4.90 -18.86
C GLU A 83 -12.78 4.83 -17.44
N LEU A 84 -12.68 3.61 -16.88
CA LEU A 84 -12.05 3.39 -15.58
C LEU A 84 -10.65 4.02 -15.55
N LYS A 85 -9.81 3.77 -16.56
CA LYS A 85 -8.44 4.31 -16.59
C LYS A 85 -8.38 5.83 -16.68
N ALA A 86 -9.26 6.45 -17.47
CA ALA A 86 -9.25 7.89 -17.75
C ALA A 86 -10.11 8.74 -16.79
N SER A 87 -10.87 8.09 -15.89
CA SER A 87 -11.84 8.79 -15.05
C SER A 87 -11.17 9.56 -13.91
N PRO A 88 -11.56 10.84 -13.69
CA PRO A 88 -11.08 11.64 -12.56
C PRO A 88 -11.56 11.11 -11.21
N LEU A 89 -12.51 10.16 -11.17
CA LEU A 89 -12.94 9.50 -9.93
C LEU A 89 -11.83 8.71 -9.25
N ARG A 90 -10.76 8.37 -9.96
CA ARG A 90 -9.56 7.76 -9.39
C ARG A 90 -8.70 8.76 -8.61
N GLU A 91 -8.91 10.05 -8.82
CA GLU A 91 -7.97 11.11 -8.49
C GLU A 91 -8.64 12.27 -7.74
N SER A 92 -9.24 11.96 -6.59
CA SER A 92 -9.94 12.95 -5.76
C SER A 92 -9.45 12.91 -4.32
N ARG A 93 -9.03 14.07 -3.81
CA ARG A 93 -8.75 14.25 -2.38
C ARG A 93 -10.00 13.99 -1.54
N ASN A 94 -11.13 14.58 -1.91
CA ASN A 94 -12.36 14.48 -1.13
C ASN A 94 -12.83 13.02 -1.01
N LEU A 95 -12.86 12.28 -2.11
CA LEU A 95 -13.21 10.86 -2.09
C LEU A 95 -12.17 10.04 -1.31
N SER A 96 -10.87 10.33 -1.46
CA SER A 96 -9.83 9.64 -0.68
C SER A 96 -10.02 9.86 0.83
N LEU A 97 -10.37 11.07 1.26
CA LEU A 97 -10.65 11.38 2.67
C LEU A 97 -11.93 10.71 3.17
N TYR A 98 -12.99 10.68 2.35
CA TYR A 98 -14.21 9.96 2.70
C TYR A 98 -13.97 8.45 2.86
N ALA A 99 -13.01 7.87 2.14
CA ALA A 99 -12.61 6.48 2.34
C ALA A 99 -12.05 6.20 3.74
N GLY A 100 -11.49 7.22 4.40
CA GLY A 100 -11.10 7.18 5.82
C GLY A 100 -12.24 7.49 6.80
N GLN A 101 -13.44 7.85 6.32
CA GLN A 101 -14.59 8.25 7.14
C GLN A 101 -15.79 7.29 6.98
N CYS A 102 -15.51 6.00 6.94
CA CYS A 102 -16.53 4.95 6.78
C CYS A 102 -17.40 5.10 5.52
N VAL A 103 -16.82 5.62 4.44
CA VAL A 103 -17.38 5.49 3.08
C VAL A 103 -16.56 4.48 2.31
N SER A 104 -17.09 3.27 2.10
CA SER A 104 -16.39 2.26 1.31
C SER A 104 -16.44 2.60 -0.18
N MET A 105 -15.28 2.55 -0.84
CA MET A 105 -15.15 2.80 -2.28
C MET A 105 -15.08 1.48 -3.02
N GLU A 106 -16.13 1.13 -3.76
CA GLU A 106 -16.25 -0.17 -4.43
C GLU A 106 -16.45 0.00 -5.94
N MET A 107 -15.57 -0.60 -6.74
CA MET A 107 -15.88 -0.83 -8.15
C MET A 107 -16.82 -2.00 -8.24
N ALA A 108 -17.84 -1.86 -9.08
CA ALA A 108 -18.88 -2.86 -9.25
C ALA A 108 -19.19 -3.07 -10.73
N ASP A 109 -19.74 -4.23 -11.03
CA ASP A 109 -20.27 -4.58 -12.35
C ASP A 109 -21.58 -5.36 -12.15
N THR A 110 -22.11 -5.95 -13.23
CA THR A 110 -23.35 -6.74 -13.16
C THR A 110 -23.23 -8.04 -12.35
N SER A 111 -22.00 -8.46 -12.01
CA SER A 111 -21.77 -9.62 -11.13
C SER A 111 -21.78 -9.25 -9.64
N THR A 112 -21.76 -7.97 -9.30
CA THR A 112 -21.87 -7.50 -7.91
C THR A 112 -23.21 -7.94 -7.31
N PRO A 113 -23.24 -8.47 -6.08
CA PRO A 113 -24.49 -8.82 -5.41
C PRO A 113 -25.47 -7.63 -5.40
N ASN A 114 -26.71 -7.85 -5.87
CA ASN A 114 -27.73 -6.81 -6.07
C ASN A 114 -27.35 -5.71 -7.09
N GLY A 115 -26.38 -5.96 -7.97
CA GLY A 115 -25.95 -5.01 -9.01
C GLY A 115 -27.11 -4.45 -9.84
N ASP A 116 -28.01 -5.31 -10.32
CA ASP A 116 -29.20 -4.88 -11.08
C ASP A 116 -30.11 -3.94 -10.28
N LYS A 117 -30.27 -4.16 -8.97
CA LYS A 117 -31.05 -3.28 -8.09
C LYS A 117 -30.35 -1.94 -7.87
N LEU A 118 -29.03 -1.97 -7.67
CA LEU A 118 -28.21 -0.77 -7.48
C LEU A 118 -28.21 0.09 -8.74
N ILE A 119 -27.99 -0.51 -9.91
CA ILE A 119 -27.96 0.18 -11.20
C ILE A 119 -29.37 0.61 -11.61
N GLY A 120 -30.37 -0.26 -11.49
CA GLY A 120 -31.72 -0.02 -12.02
C GLY A 120 -31.70 0.23 -13.53
N GLU A 121 -32.42 1.25 -13.99
CA GLU A 121 -32.47 1.66 -15.39
C GLU A 121 -31.37 2.66 -15.79
N SER A 122 -30.46 3.01 -14.87
CA SER A 122 -29.45 4.03 -15.10
C SER A 122 -28.41 3.60 -16.15
N PRO A 123 -28.06 4.46 -17.13
CA PRO A 123 -27.04 4.14 -18.12
C PRO A 123 -25.64 4.15 -17.50
N LEU A 124 -24.76 3.25 -17.97
CA LEU A 124 -23.36 3.23 -17.56
C LEU A 124 -22.53 4.31 -18.30
N PRO A 125 -21.52 4.91 -17.64
CA PRO A 125 -21.13 4.69 -16.24
C PRO A 125 -22.10 5.35 -15.26
N VAL A 126 -22.25 4.77 -14.07
CA VAL A 126 -23.08 5.31 -12.97
C VAL A 126 -22.35 5.16 -11.64
N VAL A 127 -22.57 6.12 -10.73
CA VAL A 127 -22.17 6.01 -9.34
C VAL A 127 -23.39 5.94 -8.45
N VAL A 128 -23.38 5.02 -7.49
CA VAL A 128 -24.49 4.76 -6.58
C VAL A 128 -23.98 4.87 -5.15
N LEU A 129 -24.55 5.79 -4.38
CA LEU A 129 -24.35 5.86 -2.95
C LEU A 129 -25.43 5.02 -2.27
N ALA A 130 -25.03 4.07 -1.44
CA ALA A 130 -25.93 3.12 -0.80
C ALA A 130 -25.58 2.87 0.68
N THR A 131 -26.52 2.30 1.42
CA THR A 131 -26.28 1.76 2.76
C THR A 131 -25.60 0.37 2.66
N PRO A 132 -24.99 -0.12 3.76
CA PRO A 132 -24.53 -1.51 3.87
C PRO A 132 -25.57 -2.58 3.50
N ALA A 133 -26.87 -2.29 3.68
CA ALA A 133 -27.96 -3.19 3.32
C ALA A 133 -28.28 -3.19 1.81
N GLY A 134 -27.57 -2.40 1.01
CA GLY A 134 -27.81 -2.26 -0.43
C GLY A 134 -29.03 -1.38 -0.76
N GLU A 135 -29.45 -0.53 0.16
CA GLU A 135 -30.49 0.47 -0.10
C GLU A 135 -29.85 1.69 -0.78
N VAL A 136 -30.38 2.07 -1.94
CA VAL A 136 -29.87 3.21 -2.70
C VAL A 136 -30.26 4.50 -2.00
N VAL A 137 -29.27 5.31 -1.65
CA VAL A 137 -29.43 6.65 -1.08
C VAL A 137 -29.56 7.67 -2.21
N LYS A 138 -28.59 7.68 -3.14
CA LYS A 138 -28.54 8.58 -4.31
C LYS A 138 -27.79 7.93 -5.47
N LYS A 139 -28.06 8.41 -6.69
CA LYS A 139 -27.32 8.04 -7.91
C LYS A 139 -26.76 9.28 -8.60
N VAL A 140 -25.64 9.10 -9.27
CA VAL A 140 -25.07 10.06 -10.22
C VAL A 140 -24.95 9.35 -11.57
N GLU A 141 -25.81 9.74 -12.50
CA GLU A 141 -25.84 9.20 -13.84
C GLU A 141 -24.86 9.94 -14.75
N SER A 142 -24.29 9.23 -15.71
CA SER A 142 -23.40 9.85 -16.68
C SER A 142 -24.12 10.82 -17.61
N GLN A 143 -23.42 11.91 -17.96
CA GLN A 143 -23.82 12.81 -19.02
C GLN A 143 -22.94 12.56 -20.24
N LYS A 144 -23.54 12.10 -21.35
CA LYS A 144 -22.81 11.72 -22.57
C LYS A 144 -21.74 10.65 -22.31
N GLY A 145 -22.06 9.66 -21.48
CA GLY A 145 -21.16 8.55 -21.14
C GLY A 145 -20.00 8.93 -20.22
N LYS A 146 -20.04 10.10 -19.57
CA LYS A 146 -19.02 10.55 -18.61
C LYS A 146 -19.64 10.98 -17.28
N LEU A 147 -19.01 10.57 -16.18
CA LEU A 147 -19.32 11.07 -14.84
C LEU A 147 -18.49 12.32 -14.54
N LYS A 148 -19.12 13.32 -13.92
CA LYS A 148 -18.42 14.52 -13.44
C LYS A 148 -18.00 14.29 -11.98
N LEU A 149 -16.71 14.43 -11.70
CA LEU A 149 -16.17 14.25 -10.35
C LEU A 149 -16.91 15.12 -9.31
N LEU A 150 -17.16 16.39 -9.63
CA LEU A 150 -17.84 17.32 -8.71
C LEU A 150 -19.27 16.88 -8.35
N ASP A 151 -19.98 16.23 -9.27
CA ASP A 151 -21.35 15.75 -9.00
C ASP A 151 -21.31 14.55 -8.04
N VAL A 152 -20.31 13.67 -8.19
CA VAL A 152 -20.07 12.54 -7.29
C VAL A 152 -19.65 13.01 -5.90
N GLU A 153 -18.67 13.91 -5.81
CA GLU A 153 -18.22 14.49 -4.53
C GLU A 153 -19.37 15.20 -3.82
N LYS A 154 -20.20 15.94 -4.57
CA LYS A 154 -21.37 16.63 -4.02
C LYS A 154 -22.39 15.66 -3.44
N VAL A 155 -22.70 14.57 -4.14
CA VAL A 155 -23.67 13.58 -3.64
C VAL A 155 -23.22 12.97 -2.31
N VAL A 156 -21.94 12.61 -2.19
CA VAL A 156 -21.37 12.07 -0.95
C VAL A 156 -21.36 13.14 0.16
N GLY A 157 -20.89 14.34 -0.16
CA GLY A 157 -20.81 15.44 0.79
C GLY A 157 -22.18 15.91 1.30
N ASP A 158 -23.18 15.98 0.44
CA ASP A 158 -24.55 16.35 0.81
C ASP A 158 -25.17 15.30 1.75
N GLU A 159 -24.93 14.01 1.49
CA GLU A 159 -25.43 12.94 2.38
C GLU A 159 -24.75 12.97 3.75
N ILE A 160 -23.42 13.11 3.78
CA ILE A 160 -22.67 13.25 5.04
C ILE A 160 -23.16 14.48 5.80
N LYS A 161 -23.42 15.60 5.12
CA LYS A 161 -23.98 16.80 5.74
C LYS A 161 -25.37 16.53 6.33
N THR A 162 -26.27 15.89 5.59
CA THR A 162 -27.62 15.54 6.05
C THR A 162 -27.56 14.68 7.31
N ARG A 163 -26.76 13.60 7.31
CA ARG A 163 -26.55 12.75 8.49
C ARG A 163 -25.95 13.54 9.66
N GLY A 164 -25.00 14.42 9.37
CA GLY A 164 -24.41 15.32 10.36
C GLY A 164 -25.44 16.20 11.05
N THR A 165 -26.35 16.83 10.30
CA THR A 165 -27.44 17.63 10.86
C THR A 165 -28.36 16.77 11.74
N ALA A 166 -28.73 15.56 11.30
CA ALA A 166 -29.54 14.66 12.11
C ALA A 166 -28.86 14.28 13.44
N LEU A 167 -27.52 14.20 13.48
CA LEU A 167 -26.77 14.00 14.72
C LEU A 167 -26.75 15.23 15.62
N ASP A 168 -26.83 16.45 15.08
CA ASP A 168 -26.98 17.67 15.89
C ASP A 168 -28.32 17.71 16.62
N ASP A 169 -29.39 17.27 15.95
CA ASP A 169 -30.71 17.11 16.55
C ASP A 169 -30.66 16.08 17.69
N LYS A 170 -30.02 14.92 17.46
CA LYS A 170 -29.83 13.89 18.50
C LYS A 170 -28.98 14.38 19.68
N LEU A 171 -27.93 15.17 19.44
CA LEU A 171 -27.13 15.77 20.52
C LEU A 171 -27.96 16.74 21.36
N THR A 172 -28.83 17.51 20.70
CA THR A 172 -29.74 18.45 21.35
C THR A 172 -30.78 17.71 22.20
N GLU A 173 -31.38 16.66 21.64
CA GLU A 173 -32.32 15.79 22.34
C GLU A 173 -31.67 15.08 23.55
N ALA A 174 -30.48 14.52 23.36
CA ALA A 174 -29.73 13.86 24.43
C ALA A 174 -29.44 14.82 25.60
N LYS A 175 -29.09 16.08 25.28
CA LYS A 175 -28.87 17.14 26.27
C LYS A 175 -30.17 17.51 27.01
N ALA A 176 -31.29 17.58 26.30
CA ALA A 176 -32.59 17.85 26.91
C ALA A 176 -32.99 16.74 27.90
N LYS A 177 -32.83 15.46 27.51
CA LYS A 177 -33.03 14.29 28.38
C LYS A 177 -32.14 14.32 29.62
N ALA A 178 -30.85 14.65 29.45
CA ALA A 178 -29.93 14.78 30.57
C ALA A 178 -30.39 15.86 31.57
N THR A 179 -30.86 17.00 31.04
CA THR A 179 -31.35 18.12 31.85
C THR A 179 -32.67 17.79 32.57
N ALA A 180 -33.52 16.97 31.94
CA ALA A 180 -34.77 16.48 32.52
C ALA A 180 -34.58 15.39 33.60
N GLY A 181 -33.34 14.95 33.85
CA GLY A 181 -33.04 13.86 34.79
C GLY A 181 -33.23 12.47 34.21
N GLU A 182 -33.54 12.34 32.92
CA GLU A 182 -33.69 11.07 32.20
C GLU A 182 -32.32 10.47 31.83
N LYS A 183 -31.56 10.12 32.86
CA LYS A 183 -30.14 9.75 32.74
C LYS A 183 -29.89 8.61 31.75
N ASP A 184 -30.65 7.51 31.84
CA ASP A 184 -30.44 6.34 30.98
C ASP A 184 -30.77 6.63 29.51
N ALA A 185 -31.84 7.40 29.27
CA ALA A 185 -32.22 7.82 27.92
C ALA A 185 -31.20 8.78 27.30
N ALA A 186 -30.62 9.68 28.10
CA ALA A 186 -29.54 10.57 27.66
C ALA A 186 -28.26 9.78 27.33
N ILE A 187 -27.88 8.81 28.17
CA ILE A 187 -26.73 7.94 27.93
C ILE A 187 -26.91 7.18 26.62
N ALA A 188 -28.07 6.54 26.40
CA ALA A 188 -28.35 5.82 25.17
C ALA A 188 -28.27 6.73 23.92
N ALA A 189 -28.82 7.94 24.01
CA ALA A 189 -28.77 8.91 22.91
C ALA A 189 -27.34 9.38 22.59
N TYR A 190 -26.53 9.70 23.60
CA TYR A 190 -25.13 10.06 23.37
C TYR A 190 -24.28 8.88 22.88
N GLN A 191 -24.55 7.65 23.35
CA GLN A 191 -23.88 6.45 22.84
C GLN A 191 -24.16 6.25 21.35
N ALA A 192 -25.39 6.48 20.91
CA ALA A 192 -25.75 6.42 19.49
C ALA A 192 -24.98 7.46 18.66
N VAL A 193 -24.78 8.69 19.15
CA VAL A 193 -23.95 9.69 18.47
C VAL A 193 -22.46 9.33 18.50
N ALA A 194 -21.97 8.79 19.62
CA ALA A 194 -20.58 8.37 19.76
C ALA A 194 -20.23 7.16 18.87
N ALA A 195 -21.19 6.29 18.57
CA ALA A 195 -21.01 5.17 17.65
C ALA A 195 -20.66 5.66 16.22
N GLU A 196 -21.14 6.84 15.83
CA GLU A 196 -20.87 7.45 14.52
C GLU A 196 -19.50 8.14 14.43
N LYS A 197 -18.57 7.87 15.35
CA LYS A 197 -17.24 8.51 15.46
C LYS A 197 -16.38 8.41 14.21
N CYS A 198 -16.56 7.39 13.39
CA CYS A 198 -15.80 7.22 12.16
C CYS A 198 -16.13 8.31 11.13
N MET A 199 -17.43 8.59 10.94
CA MET A 199 -17.89 9.59 9.98
C MET A 199 -17.94 11.00 10.60
N PHE A 200 -18.27 11.10 11.89
CA PHE A 200 -18.46 12.38 12.59
C PHE A 200 -17.66 12.49 13.89
N PRO A 201 -16.32 12.44 13.85
CA PRO A 201 -15.51 12.37 15.06
C PRO A 201 -15.68 13.60 15.96
N LYS A 202 -15.88 14.81 15.41
CA LYS A 202 -16.17 16.01 16.23
C LYS A 202 -17.45 15.86 17.05
N LYS A 203 -18.53 15.33 16.46
CA LYS A 203 -19.80 15.12 17.16
C LYS A 203 -19.69 14.01 18.19
N ALA A 204 -18.99 12.93 17.85
CA ALA A 204 -18.70 11.86 18.78
C ALA A 204 -17.83 12.33 19.97
N LYS A 205 -16.87 13.24 19.77
CA LYS A 205 -16.09 13.88 20.86
C LYS A 205 -17.01 14.62 21.81
N THR A 206 -17.95 15.42 21.29
CA THR A 206 -18.96 16.10 22.11
C THR A 206 -19.82 15.12 22.89
N ALA A 207 -20.37 14.10 22.23
CA ALA A 207 -21.18 13.06 22.89
C ALA A 207 -20.40 12.33 23.99
N THR A 208 -19.13 12.00 23.71
CA THR A 208 -18.22 11.31 24.64
C THR A 208 -17.92 12.17 25.87
N ALA A 209 -17.74 13.48 25.70
CA ALA A 209 -17.52 14.39 26.83
C ALA A 209 -18.76 14.44 27.74
N GLU A 210 -19.97 14.48 27.19
CA GLU A 210 -21.22 14.47 27.96
C GLU A 210 -21.45 13.11 28.65
N LEU A 211 -21.17 12.00 27.96
CA LEU A 211 -21.23 10.66 28.54
C LEU A 211 -20.36 10.52 29.79
N LYS A 212 -19.14 11.07 29.78
CA LYS A 212 -18.26 11.07 30.97
C LYS A 212 -18.89 11.79 32.15
N LYS A 213 -19.58 12.92 31.91
CA LYS A 213 -20.28 13.66 32.98
C LYS A 213 -21.44 12.85 33.56
N LEU A 214 -22.07 11.99 32.75
CA LEU A 214 -23.13 11.08 33.18
C LEU A 214 -22.58 9.80 33.86
N GLY A 215 -21.25 9.65 33.96
CA GLY A 215 -20.60 8.52 34.62
C GLY A 215 -20.32 7.32 33.71
N ALA A 216 -20.45 7.48 32.38
CA ALA A 216 -20.02 6.45 31.45
C ALA A 216 -18.49 6.46 31.30
N ASN A 217 -17.88 5.27 31.42
CA ASN A 217 -16.44 5.06 31.28
C ASN A 217 -16.11 4.34 29.95
N ASN A 218 -14.83 4.31 29.57
CA ASN A 218 -14.29 3.51 28.45
C ASN A 218 -14.76 3.90 27.02
N ILE A 219 -14.89 5.18 26.72
CA ILE A 219 -15.48 5.64 25.44
C ILE A 219 -14.45 5.70 24.28
N GLY A 220 -13.20 5.30 24.54
CA GLY A 220 -12.11 5.28 23.56
C GLY A 220 -11.63 6.67 23.13
N ALA A 221 -10.50 6.72 22.43
CA ALA A 221 -10.04 7.94 21.77
C ALA A 221 -10.81 8.18 20.48
N ILE A 222 -10.98 9.45 20.09
CA ILE A 222 -11.63 9.86 18.84
C ILE A 222 -10.65 10.76 18.09
N ALA A 223 -10.36 10.42 16.83
CA ALA A 223 -9.45 11.19 15.98
C ALA A 223 -10.04 12.55 15.57
N ASP A 224 -9.24 13.39 14.92
CA ASP A 224 -9.73 14.62 14.29
C ASP A 224 -10.33 14.35 12.90
N SER A 225 -11.21 15.25 12.43
CA SER A 225 -11.74 15.19 11.06
C SER A 225 -10.78 15.85 10.08
N PRO A 226 -10.63 15.31 8.86
CA PRO A 226 -10.02 16.01 7.74
C PRO A 226 -10.70 17.36 7.46
N ASN A 227 -9.92 18.27 6.88
CA ASN A 227 -10.38 19.57 6.43
C ASN A 227 -10.91 19.50 4.99
N PHE A 228 -12.22 19.71 4.82
CA PHE A 228 -12.90 19.74 3.52
C PHE A 228 -13.10 21.14 2.95
N ASP A 229 -12.51 22.20 3.54
CA ASP A 229 -12.57 23.54 2.95
C ASP A 229 -11.97 23.52 1.53
N PRO A 230 -12.68 24.02 0.49
CA PRO A 230 -12.19 23.94 -0.88
C PRO A 230 -10.88 24.69 -1.12
N LYS A 231 -10.62 25.81 -0.43
CA LYS A 231 -9.39 26.60 -0.60
C LYS A 231 -8.20 25.90 0.06
N VAL A 232 -8.40 25.34 1.25
CA VAL A 232 -7.38 24.54 1.93
C VAL A 232 -7.08 23.28 1.12
N SER A 233 -8.12 22.57 0.66
CA SER A 233 -7.97 21.37 -0.18
C SER A 233 -7.18 21.66 -1.46
N ALA A 234 -7.50 22.74 -2.17
CA ALA A 234 -6.76 23.14 -3.36
C ALA A 234 -5.28 23.49 -3.06
N SER A 235 -5.02 24.10 -1.90
CA SER A 235 -3.66 24.45 -1.46
C SER A 235 -2.83 23.20 -1.12
N ILE A 236 -3.44 22.23 -0.42
CA ILE A 236 -2.80 20.95 -0.11
C ILE A 236 -2.48 20.19 -1.40
N VAL A 237 -3.45 20.02 -2.30
CA VAL A 237 -3.24 19.32 -3.58
C VAL A 237 -2.12 19.96 -4.39
N ARG A 238 -2.10 21.30 -4.49
CA ARG A 238 -1.04 22.03 -5.19
C ARG A 238 0.34 21.77 -4.56
N THR A 239 0.42 21.86 -3.23
CA THR A 239 1.67 21.66 -2.49
C THR A 239 2.17 20.22 -2.65
N MET A 240 1.28 19.24 -2.56
CA MET A 240 1.59 17.84 -2.80
C MET A 240 2.10 17.60 -4.23
N LYS A 241 1.43 18.17 -5.25
CA LYS A 241 1.88 18.08 -6.65
C LYS A 241 3.28 18.67 -6.85
N GLN A 242 3.56 19.83 -6.25
CA GLN A 242 4.90 20.42 -6.27
C GLN A 242 5.93 19.51 -5.58
N GLY A 243 5.57 18.88 -4.46
CA GLY A 243 6.40 17.90 -3.79
C GLY A 243 6.74 16.71 -4.69
N LEU A 244 5.75 16.16 -5.40
CA LEU A 244 5.95 15.04 -6.32
C LEU A 244 6.77 15.42 -7.56
N ILE A 245 6.60 16.64 -8.09
CA ILE A 245 7.49 17.17 -9.13
C ILE A 245 8.93 17.24 -8.62
N ALA A 246 9.14 17.71 -7.39
CA ALA A 246 10.46 17.78 -6.79
C ALA A 246 11.07 16.40 -6.56
N GLU A 247 10.29 15.44 -6.04
CA GLU A 247 10.69 14.05 -5.84
C GLU A 247 11.11 13.38 -7.16
N ASN A 248 10.27 13.49 -8.20
CA ASN A 248 10.56 12.95 -9.53
C ASN A 248 11.78 13.61 -10.18
N ALA A 249 12.07 14.86 -9.83
CA ALA A 249 13.29 15.58 -10.22
C ALA A 249 14.50 15.28 -9.31
N ALA A 250 14.39 14.31 -8.41
CA ALA A 250 15.39 13.93 -7.40
C ALA A 250 15.84 15.07 -6.47
N LYS A 251 14.95 16.05 -6.23
CA LYS A 251 15.14 17.16 -5.27
C LYS A 251 14.44 16.81 -3.95
N TYR A 252 14.92 15.76 -3.29
CA TYR A 252 14.22 15.15 -2.16
C TYR A 252 14.12 16.04 -0.93
N ASP A 253 15.09 16.94 -0.70
CA ASP A 253 15.01 17.93 0.38
C ASP A 253 13.88 18.96 0.16
N VAL A 254 13.60 19.27 -1.10
CA VAL A 254 12.47 20.14 -1.49
C VAL A 254 11.16 19.37 -1.37
N ALA A 255 11.13 18.10 -1.80
CA ALA A 255 9.98 17.22 -1.67
C ALA A 255 9.57 17.04 -0.19
N ASP A 256 10.53 16.75 0.70
CA ASP A 256 10.33 16.62 2.16
C ASP A 256 9.66 17.87 2.74
N LYS A 257 10.21 19.06 2.45
CA LYS A 257 9.64 20.34 2.91
C LYS A 257 8.21 20.54 2.42
N LEU A 258 7.92 20.23 1.15
CA LEU A 258 6.60 20.41 0.56
C LEU A 258 5.58 19.42 1.15
N TYR A 259 5.94 18.15 1.31
CA TYR A 259 5.06 17.18 1.95
C TYR A 259 4.84 17.49 3.43
N ALA A 260 5.87 17.91 4.16
CA ALA A 260 5.74 18.38 5.55
C ALA A 260 4.84 19.62 5.65
N GLN A 261 4.93 20.54 4.69
CA GLN A 261 4.04 21.69 4.62
C GLN A 261 2.59 21.25 4.38
N ALA A 262 2.35 20.35 3.43
CA ALA A 262 1.02 19.81 3.14
C ALA A 262 0.42 19.07 4.36
N HIS A 263 1.22 18.26 5.06
CA HIS A 263 0.79 17.59 6.30
C HIS A 263 0.36 18.58 7.39
N LYS A 264 1.12 19.67 7.56
CA LYS A 264 0.78 20.71 8.55
C LYS A 264 -0.50 21.48 8.24
N MET A 265 -0.93 21.51 6.97
CA MET A 265 -2.21 22.15 6.61
C MET A 265 -3.42 21.34 7.08
N ASP A 266 -3.27 20.01 7.22
CA ASP A 266 -4.30 19.10 7.69
C ASP A 266 -3.69 17.82 8.27
N LEU A 267 -3.50 17.80 9.59
CA LEU A 267 -2.90 16.64 10.29
C LEU A 267 -3.79 15.39 10.24
N ALA A 268 -5.08 15.54 9.93
CA ALA A 268 -6.00 14.43 9.74
C ALA A 268 -6.00 13.90 8.29
N ASP A 269 -5.28 14.52 7.35
CA ASP A 269 -5.08 13.96 6.02
C ASP A 269 -3.91 12.95 6.05
N PRO A 270 -4.15 11.65 5.83
CA PRO A 270 -3.10 10.65 5.87
C PRO A 270 -2.16 10.72 4.65
N THR A 271 -2.59 11.35 3.56
CA THR A 271 -1.85 11.27 2.28
C THR A 271 -0.48 11.96 2.35
N PRO A 272 -0.35 13.22 2.84
CA PRO A 272 0.96 13.84 2.97
C PRO A 272 1.94 13.05 3.84
N LEU A 273 1.47 12.47 4.94
CA LEU A 273 2.31 11.67 5.84
C LEU A 273 2.76 10.36 5.18
N ARG A 274 1.91 9.74 4.35
CA ARG A 274 2.29 8.58 3.53
C ARG A 274 3.43 8.90 2.57
N TYR A 275 3.38 10.06 1.90
CA TYR A 275 4.45 10.50 1.01
C TYR A 275 5.75 10.78 1.76
N LEU A 276 5.68 11.42 2.94
CA LEU A 276 6.85 11.64 3.80
C LEU A 276 7.50 10.31 4.21
N ALA A 277 6.71 9.38 4.73
CA ALA A 277 7.23 8.10 5.22
C ALA A 277 7.94 7.31 4.11
N GLU A 278 7.36 7.28 2.91
CA GLU A 278 8.01 6.65 1.75
C GLU A 278 9.24 7.41 1.26
N LEU A 279 9.21 8.74 1.24
CA LEU A 279 10.37 9.55 0.88
C LEU A 279 11.55 9.28 1.85
N HIS A 280 11.27 9.21 3.15
CA HIS A 280 12.27 8.90 4.16
C HIS A 280 12.81 7.47 4.03
N ARG A 281 11.95 6.48 3.83
CA ARG A 281 12.35 5.08 3.69
C ARG A 281 13.15 4.85 2.40
N HIS A 282 12.66 5.35 1.26
CA HIS A 282 13.12 4.95 -0.05
C HIS A 282 14.17 5.86 -0.66
N HIS A 283 14.09 7.18 -0.45
CA HIS A 283 14.95 8.12 -1.15
C HIS A 283 15.99 8.74 -0.23
N ILE A 284 15.61 9.15 0.98
CA ILE A 284 16.52 9.79 1.95
C ILE A 284 17.31 8.74 2.75
N GLY A 285 16.68 7.60 3.07
CA GLY A 285 17.26 6.56 3.91
C GLY A 285 17.22 6.88 5.41
N ASP A 286 16.27 7.73 5.84
CA ASP A 286 15.99 7.98 7.25
C ASP A 286 14.98 6.94 7.76
N TRP A 287 15.47 5.71 7.92
CA TRP A 287 14.66 4.53 8.25
C TRP A 287 13.96 4.64 9.60
N GLU A 288 14.59 5.27 10.59
CA GLU A 288 14.00 5.48 11.92
C GLU A 288 12.84 6.48 11.86
N LYS A 289 13.03 7.60 11.15
CA LYS A 289 11.94 8.57 10.95
C LYS A 289 10.79 7.95 10.15
N ALA A 290 11.08 7.22 9.09
CA ALA A 290 10.07 6.51 8.31
C ALA A 290 9.26 5.53 9.18
N LYS A 291 9.93 4.77 10.06
CA LYS A 291 9.27 3.83 10.99
C LYS A 291 8.28 4.54 11.91
N VAL A 292 8.66 5.69 12.47
CA VAL A 292 7.78 6.52 13.31
C VAL A 292 6.58 7.01 12.51
N GLU A 293 6.79 7.53 11.30
CA GLU A 293 5.73 8.07 10.46
C GLU A 293 4.75 6.99 9.98
N PHE A 294 5.23 5.78 9.65
CA PHE A 294 4.35 4.65 9.32
C PHE A 294 3.54 4.18 10.53
N HIS A 295 4.11 4.13 11.72
CA HIS A 295 3.33 3.84 12.93
C HIS A 295 2.26 4.92 13.18
N GLN A 296 2.62 6.20 13.01
CA GLN A 296 1.66 7.29 13.10
C GLN A 296 0.50 7.13 12.09
N LEU A 297 0.78 6.71 10.85
CA LEU A 297 -0.26 6.40 9.86
C LEU A 297 -1.18 5.26 10.29
N LEU A 298 -0.64 4.20 10.90
CA LEU A 298 -1.45 3.07 11.37
C LEU A 298 -2.30 3.43 12.60
N ASP A 299 -1.84 4.38 13.42
CA ASP A 299 -2.55 4.90 14.58
C ASP A 299 -3.65 5.92 14.22
N MET A 300 -3.62 6.48 13.00
CA MET A 300 -4.68 7.34 12.49
C MET A 300 -5.97 6.53 12.25
N GLN A 301 -7.01 6.81 13.05
CA GLN A 301 -8.32 6.13 12.92
C GLN A 301 -8.98 6.35 11.55
N ASN A 302 -8.61 7.42 10.86
CA ASN A 302 -9.15 7.81 9.57
C ASN A 302 -8.14 7.61 8.41
N ALA A 303 -7.07 6.83 8.61
CA ALA A 303 -6.20 6.45 7.52
C ALA A 303 -6.98 5.59 6.52
N ASP A 304 -6.97 6.01 5.25
CA ASP A 304 -7.61 5.27 4.17
C ASP A 304 -6.90 3.91 3.92
N PRO A 305 -7.58 2.92 3.31
CA PRO A 305 -7.00 1.59 3.09
C PRO A 305 -5.67 1.59 2.32
N LEU A 306 -5.49 2.49 1.34
CA LEU A 306 -4.24 2.57 0.59
C LEU A 306 -3.11 3.08 1.50
N SER A 307 -3.35 4.12 2.30
CA SER A 307 -2.35 4.64 3.24
C SER A 307 -1.96 3.62 4.31
N ARG A 308 -2.92 2.84 4.83
CA ARG A 308 -2.63 1.74 5.76
C ARG A 308 -1.81 0.63 5.10
N ALA A 309 -2.16 0.23 3.87
CA ALA A 309 -1.42 -0.80 3.15
C ALA A 309 0.02 -0.39 2.84
N VAL A 310 0.25 0.87 2.46
CA VAL A 310 1.61 1.41 2.26
C VAL A 310 2.38 1.41 3.57
N ALA A 311 1.78 1.83 4.69
CA ALA A 311 2.46 1.81 5.98
C ALA A 311 2.85 0.39 6.44
N LEU A 312 1.95 -0.58 6.26
CA LEU A 312 2.22 -1.99 6.53
C LEU A 312 3.37 -2.52 5.65
N HIS A 313 3.38 -2.17 4.36
CA HIS A 313 4.45 -2.55 3.44
C HIS A 313 5.80 -1.93 3.83
N GLY A 314 5.83 -0.64 4.12
CA GLY A 314 7.03 0.09 4.53
C GLY A 314 7.64 -0.46 5.82
N LEU A 315 6.80 -0.70 6.83
CA LEU A 315 7.20 -1.37 8.08
C LEU A 315 7.65 -2.81 7.84
N GLY A 316 6.99 -3.55 6.94
CA GLY A 316 7.40 -4.88 6.53
C GLY A 316 8.83 -4.89 5.97
N LYS A 317 9.14 -3.98 5.03
CA LYS A 317 10.49 -3.81 4.49
C LYS A 317 11.51 -3.47 5.58
N ILE A 318 11.23 -2.47 6.43
CA ILE A 318 12.11 -2.08 7.54
C ILE A 318 12.38 -3.28 8.45
N THR A 319 11.34 -4.00 8.84
CA THR A 319 11.42 -5.17 9.74
C THR A 319 12.27 -6.30 9.13
N ILE A 320 12.17 -6.54 7.81
CA ILE A 320 13.02 -7.50 7.12
C ILE A 320 14.49 -7.04 7.09
N HIS A 321 14.77 -5.76 6.85
CA HIS A 321 16.14 -5.22 6.92
C HIS A 321 16.74 -5.27 8.33
N GLU A 322 15.90 -5.37 9.36
CA GLU A 322 16.30 -5.61 10.76
C GLU A 322 16.53 -7.10 11.06
N GLY A 323 16.30 -8.01 10.10
CA GLY A 323 16.48 -9.46 10.23
C GLY A 323 15.24 -10.22 10.72
N GLU A 324 14.13 -9.52 10.99
CA GLU A 324 12.88 -10.09 11.52
C GLU A 324 11.96 -10.57 10.38
N PHE A 325 12.45 -11.49 9.55
CA PHE A 325 11.83 -11.88 8.27
C PHE A 325 10.36 -12.33 8.37
N LYS A 326 10.03 -13.21 9.34
CA LYS A 326 8.66 -13.71 9.51
C LYS A 326 7.69 -12.60 9.87
N LYS A 327 8.11 -11.67 10.72
CA LYS A 327 7.30 -10.52 11.12
C LYS A 327 7.11 -9.56 9.95
N GLY A 328 8.18 -9.30 9.19
CA GLY A 328 8.09 -8.46 7.99
C GLY A 328 7.23 -9.06 6.88
N LEU A 329 7.29 -10.39 6.68
CA LEU A 329 6.39 -11.11 5.77
C LEU A 329 4.93 -10.91 6.17
N HIS A 330 4.60 -11.11 7.45
CA HIS A 330 3.23 -10.95 7.93
C HIS A 330 2.69 -9.54 7.67
N LEU A 331 3.51 -8.51 7.88
CA LEU A 331 3.14 -7.13 7.57
C LEU A 331 2.90 -6.91 6.06
N MET A 332 3.68 -7.55 5.17
CA MET A 332 3.44 -7.47 3.73
C MET A 332 2.16 -8.21 3.30
N GLU A 333 1.86 -9.36 3.92
CA GLU A 333 0.61 -10.08 3.69
C GLU A 333 -0.61 -9.27 4.18
N GLU A 334 -0.50 -8.63 5.34
CA GLU A 334 -1.52 -7.72 5.87
C GLU A 334 -1.70 -6.50 4.96
N SER A 335 -0.61 -5.98 4.38
CA SER A 335 -0.65 -4.87 3.41
C SER A 335 -1.55 -5.21 2.22
N VAL A 336 -1.29 -6.32 1.52
CA VAL A 336 -2.08 -6.70 0.33
C VAL A 336 -3.52 -7.12 0.67
N ALA A 337 -3.74 -7.64 1.88
CA ALA A 337 -5.09 -7.91 2.39
C ALA A 337 -5.86 -6.62 2.71
N THR A 338 -5.17 -5.58 3.17
CA THR A 338 -5.76 -4.26 3.46
C THR A 338 -6.12 -3.51 2.18
N TYR A 339 -5.17 -3.41 1.26
CA TYR A 339 -5.37 -2.84 -0.06
C TYR A 339 -4.33 -3.39 -1.04
N PRO A 340 -4.73 -4.01 -2.16
CA PRO A 340 -3.79 -4.53 -3.15
C PRO A 340 -2.89 -3.41 -3.71
N ILE A 341 -1.58 -3.55 -3.52
CA ILE A 341 -0.58 -2.68 -4.12
C ILE A 341 0.47 -3.53 -4.85
N ALA A 342 0.77 -3.17 -6.10
CA ALA A 342 1.67 -3.94 -6.95
C ALA A 342 3.05 -4.08 -6.32
N LEU A 343 3.50 -3.09 -5.55
CA LEU A 343 4.78 -3.15 -4.84
C LEU A 343 4.82 -4.22 -3.74
N ALA A 344 3.76 -4.37 -2.95
CA ALA A 344 3.73 -5.40 -1.92
C ALA A 344 3.65 -6.80 -2.54
N TYR A 345 2.88 -6.99 -3.61
CA TYR A 345 2.90 -8.25 -4.36
C TYR A 345 4.28 -8.57 -4.94
N ARG A 346 4.98 -7.59 -5.51
CA ARG A 346 6.36 -7.78 -5.97
C ARG A 346 7.27 -8.24 -4.82
N ASN A 347 7.24 -7.59 -3.67
CA ASN A 347 8.09 -7.98 -2.54
C ASN A 347 7.71 -9.33 -1.93
N LEU A 348 6.43 -9.70 -1.91
CA LEU A 348 5.98 -11.05 -1.55
C LEU A 348 6.50 -12.09 -2.54
N ALA A 349 6.46 -11.81 -3.84
CA ALA A 349 7.03 -12.70 -4.85
C ALA A 349 8.53 -12.92 -4.64
N VAL A 350 9.30 -11.86 -4.35
CA VAL A 350 10.74 -11.95 -4.03
C VAL A 350 10.99 -12.82 -2.82
N TYR A 351 10.22 -12.60 -1.74
CA TYR A 351 10.32 -13.39 -0.52
C TYR A 351 10.14 -14.89 -0.81
N TRP A 352 9.03 -15.26 -1.47
CA TRP A 352 8.70 -16.66 -1.71
C TRP A 352 9.63 -17.34 -2.72
N ASN A 353 10.14 -16.60 -3.70
CA ASN A 353 11.19 -17.13 -4.59
C ASN A 353 12.51 -17.36 -3.86
N SER A 354 12.87 -16.52 -2.89
CA SER A 354 14.06 -16.74 -2.04
C SER A 354 13.91 -17.95 -1.13
N GLU A 355 12.68 -18.28 -0.73
CA GLU A 355 12.34 -19.53 -0.03
C GLU A 355 12.22 -20.75 -0.97
N TYR A 356 12.49 -20.57 -2.26
CA TYR A 356 12.31 -21.60 -3.31
C TYR A 356 10.86 -22.12 -3.43
N ASP A 357 9.87 -21.42 -2.87
CA ASP A 357 8.44 -21.67 -3.11
C ASP A 357 8.03 -20.96 -4.41
N ILE A 358 8.46 -21.54 -5.54
CA ILE A 358 8.25 -20.99 -6.89
C ILE A 358 6.76 -20.82 -7.20
N ALA A 359 5.90 -21.68 -6.65
CA ALA A 359 4.46 -21.59 -6.89
C ALA A 359 3.86 -20.33 -6.26
N LYS A 360 4.17 -20.03 -4.99
CA LYS A 360 3.75 -18.78 -4.34
C LYS A 360 4.42 -17.56 -4.93
N GLY A 361 5.73 -17.66 -5.23
CA GLY A 361 6.46 -16.62 -5.93
C GLY A 361 5.77 -16.21 -7.23
N THR A 362 5.47 -17.20 -8.08
CA THR A 362 4.73 -17.01 -9.35
C THR A 362 3.36 -16.40 -9.13
N TYR A 363 2.58 -16.90 -8.16
CA TYR A 363 1.26 -16.36 -7.84
C TYR A 363 1.31 -14.84 -7.58
N TYR A 364 2.23 -14.39 -6.73
CA TYR A 364 2.34 -12.96 -6.40
C TYR A 364 2.89 -12.13 -7.57
N THR A 365 3.79 -12.68 -8.38
CA THR A 365 4.21 -12.04 -9.63
C THR A 365 3.01 -11.80 -10.56
N GLU A 366 2.14 -12.79 -10.73
CA GLU A 366 0.92 -12.66 -11.53
C GLU A 366 -0.05 -11.64 -10.95
N GLN A 367 -0.21 -11.58 -9.61
CA GLN A 367 -1.03 -10.56 -8.97
C GLN A 367 -0.50 -9.14 -9.25
N ALA A 368 0.82 -8.92 -9.14
CA ALA A 368 1.43 -7.64 -9.45
C ALA A 368 1.22 -7.24 -10.93
N LEU A 369 1.45 -8.18 -11.85
CA LEU A 369 1.28 -7.95 -13.29
C LEU A 369 -0.19 -7.68 -13.65
N ALA A 370 -1.14 -8.35 -13.01
CA ALA A 370 -2.57 -8.17 -13.26
C ALA A 370 -3.06 -6.74 -12.91
N MET A 371 -2.40 -6.06 -11.98
CA MET A 371 -2.77 -4.68 -11.60
C MET A 371 -2.51 -3.69 -12.74
N ASP A 372 -1.37 -3.82 -13.42
CA ASP A 372 -1.11 -3.10 -14.66
C ASP A 372 -0.22 -3.93 -15.60
N PRO A 373 -0.85 -4.69 -16.53
CA PRO A 373 -0.13 -5.58 -17.45
C PRO A 373 0.74 -4.85 -18.48
N LYS A 374 0.61 -3.53 -18.59
CA LYS A 374 1.36 -2.70 -19.55
C LYS A 374 2.40 -1.83 -18.86
N ASP A 375 2.44 -1.80 -17.53
CA ASP A 375 3.47 -1.08 -16.81
C ASP A 375 4.84 -1.73 -17.08
N PRO A 376 5.80 -0.98 -17.66
CA PRO A 376 7.13 -1.49 -17.97
C PRO A 376 7.83 -2.10 -16.75
N TYR A 377 7.61 -1.53 -15.56
CA TYR A 377 8.25 -2.04 -14.36
C TYR A 377 7.70 -3.41 -13.97
N ASN A 378 6.37 -3.60 -13.95
CA ASN A 378 5.74 -4.90 -13.69
C ASN A 378 6.17 -5.97 -14.71
N LEU A 379 6.32 -5.58 -15.98
CA LEU A 379 6.82 -6.48 -17.03
C LEU A 379 8.26 -6.93 -16.76
N ILE A 380 9.18 -6.00 -16.47
CA ILE A 380 10.58 -6.32 -16.16
C ILE A 380 10.68 -7.15 -14.88
N PHE A 381 9.90 -6.79 -13.85
CA PHE A 381 9.86 -7.57 -12.61
C PHE A 381 9.41 -9.01 -12.87
N SER A 382 8.34 -9.20 -13.65
CA SER A 382 7.88 -10.54 -14.03
C SER A 382 8.95 -11.30 -14.84
N ALA A 383 9.70 -10.60 -15.68
CA ALA A 383 10.79 -11.17 -16.46
C ALA A 383 11.96 -11.71 -15.62
N VAL A 384 12.21 -11.15 -14.43
CA VAL A 384 13.19 -11.71 -13.47
C VAL A 384 12.85 -13.16 -13.15
N PHE A 385 11.57 -13.45 -12.87
CA PHE A 385 11.12 -14.80 -12.51
C PHE A 385 10.89 -15.70 -13.73
N LEU A 386 10.60 -15.13 -14.91
CA LEU A 386 10.69 -15.89 -16.16
C LEU A 386 12.10 -16.46 -16.37
N ALA A 387 13.14 -15.65 -16.12
CA ALA A 387 14.52 -16.10 -16.23
C ALA A 387 14.84 -17.22 -15.21
N MET A 388 14.38 -17.08 -13.96
CA MET A 388 14.57 -18.10 -12.90
C MET A 388 13.92 -19.43 -13.28
N ASN A 389 12.75 -19.36 -13.94
CA ASN A 389 11.98 -20.52 -14.39
C ASN A 389 12.43 -21.06 -15.77
N GLY A 390 13.65 -20.73 -16.21
CA GLY A 390 14.27 -21.28 -17.41
C GLY A 390 13.88 -20.59 -18.73
N LYS A 391 12.96 -19.61 -18.71
CA LYS A 391 12.55 -18.84 -19.90
C LYS A 391 13.48 -17.65 -20.15
N LYS A 392 14.78 -17.94 -20.17
CA LYS A 392 15.90 -17.00 -20.23
C LYS A 392 15.84 -16.02 -21.43
N GLN A 393 15.57 -16.52 -22.63
CA GLN A 393 15.52 -15.72 -23.86
C GLN A 393 14.31 -14.76 -23.90
N GLU A 394 13.17 -15.20 -23.40
CA GLU A 394 11.98 -14.35 -23.29
C GLU A 394 12.21 -13.20 -22.31
N ALA A 395 12.83 -13.50 -21.16
CA ALA A 395 13.21 -12.50 -20.18
C ALA A 395 14.21 -11.47 -20.73
N LEU A 396 15.22 -11.92 -21.50
CA LEU A 396 16.19 -11.02 -22.15
C LEU A 396 15.51 -10.06 -23.12
N LYS A 397 14.58 -10.54 -23.95
CA LYS A 397 13.85 -9.68 -24.88
C LYS A 397 13.09 -8.55 -24.15
N ILE A 398 12.49 -8.85 -23.01
CA ILE A 398 11.82 -7.84 -22.17
C ILE A 398 12.86 -6.87 -21.58
N ALA A 399 14.00 -7.37 -21.10
CA ALA A 399 15.07 -6.54 -20.56
C ALA A 399 15.66 -5.57 -21.59
N GLU A 400 15.92 -6.04 -22.81
CA GLU A 400 16.45 -5.24 -23.92
C GLU A 400 15.49 -4.12 -24.32
N ALA A 401 14.19 -4.43 -24.44
CA ALA A 401 13.16 -3.45 -24.79
C ALA A 401 13.02 -2.33 -23.74
N ASN A 402 13.44 -2.57 -22.49
CA ASN A 402 13.27 -1.67 -21.37
C ASN A 402 14.59 -1.23 -20.72
N ILE A 403 15.73 -1.43 -21.40
CA ILE A 403 17.07 -1.25 -20.81
C ILE A 403 17.32 0.16 -20.28
N ASN A 404 16.64 1.16 -20.84
CA ASN A 404 16.78 2.57 -20.48
C ASN A 404 15.96 2.98 -19.24
N LEU A 405 15.13 2.10 -18.69
CA LEU A 405 14.33 2.41 -17.51
C LEU A 405 15.22 2.40 -16.26
N LEU A 406 15.70 3.59 -15.87
CA LEU A 406 16.62 3.77 -14.75
C LEU A 406 16.13 3.13 -13.44
N PRO A 407 14.85 3.30 -13.01
CA PRO A 407 14.36 2.65 -11.79
C PRO A 407 14.39 1.11 -11.85
N ALA A 408 14.39 0.50 -13.03
CA ALA A 408 14.40 -0.97 -13.19
C ALA A 408 15.81 -1.58 -13.26
N SER A 409 16.86 -0.79 -13.03
CA SER A 409 18.26 -1.23 -13.19
C SER A 409 18.62 -2.47 -12.38
N TYR A 410 18.12 -2.60 -11.15
CA TYR A 410 18.32 -3.80 -10.32
C TYR A 410 17.74 -5.05 -10.99
N ASN A 411 16.47 -5.00 -11.39
CA ASN A 411 15.79 -6.15 -12.01
C ASN A 411 16.37 -6.50 -13.38
N LEU A 412 16.78 -5.49 -14.16
CA LEU A 412 17.50 -5.71 -15.41
C LEU A 412 18.82 -6.45 -15.13
N ALA A 413 19.59 -6.03 -14.12
CA ALA A 413 20.81 -6.71 -13.74
C ALA A 413 20.56 -8.18 -13.33
N ALA A 414 19.50 -8.43 -12.57
CA ALA A 414 19.09 -9.77 -12.18
C ALA A 414 18.83 -10.67 -13.41
N ILE A 415 18.13 -10.16 -14.43
CA ILE A 415 17.88 -10.90 -15.67
C ILE A 415 19.20 -11.23 -16.38
N TYR A 416 20.12 -10.27 -16.52
CA TYR A 416 21.42 -10.51 -17.17
C TYR A 416 22.31 -11.49 -16.38
N ALA A 417 22.32 -11.40 -15.05
CA ALA A 417 23.08 -12.31 -14.19
C ALA A 417 22.61 -13.76 -14.34
N GLN A 418 21.30 -13.99 -14.34
CA GLN A 418 20.70 -15.30 -14.55
C GLN A 418 20.91 -15.86 -15.96
N ASN A 419 21.11 -14.97 -16.93
CA ASN A 419 21.46 -15.31 -18.31
C ASN A 419 22.98 -15.52 -18.52
N GLY A 420 23.80 -15.39 -17.49
CA GLY A 420 25.25 -15.59 -17.57
C GLY A 420 26.02 -14.39 -18.13
N ASN A 421 25.35 -13.25 -18.36
CA ASN A 421 26.00 -12.02 -18.79
C ASN A 421 26.47 -11.20 -17.58
N LYS A 422 27.57 -11.65 -16.97
CA LYS A 422 28.17 -11.03 -15.78
C LYS A 422 28.48 -9.55 -15.97
N GLU A 423 29.12 -9.20 -17.08
CA GLU A 423 29.56 -7.82 -17.35
C GLU A 423 28.37 -6.86 -17.37
N LYS A 424 27.32 -7.21 -18.12
CA LYS A 424 26.12 -6.36 -18.21
C LYS A 424 25.36 -6.28 -16.88
N ALA A 425 25.32 -7.36 -16.12
CA ALA A 425 24.72 -7.37 -14.78
C ALA A 425 25.44 -6.40 -13.84
N LEU A 426 26.78 -6.42 -13.81
CA LEU A 426 27.57 -5.51 -12.97
C LEU A 426 27.43 -4.04 -13.40
N GLU A 427 27.39 -3.77 -14.71
CA GLU A 427 27.12 -2.42 -15.25
C GLU A 427 25.77 -1.88 -14.74
N LEU A 428 24.72 -2.70 -14.80
CA LEU A 428 23.37 -2.31 -14.39
C LEU A 428 23.22 -2.20 -12.87
N LEU A 429 23.91 -3.05 -12.09
CA LEU A 429 24.01 -2.88 -10.64
C LEU A 429 24.74 -1.59 -10.28
N GLN A 430 25.83 -1.26 -10.98
CA GLN A 430 26.52 0.01 -10.78
C GLN A 430 25.61 1.20 -11.11
N ARG A 431 24.84 1.11 -12.20
CA ARG A 431 23.83 2.11 -12.57
C ARG A 431 22.78 2.26 -11.46
N HIS A 432 22.27 1.14 -10.94
CA HIS A 432 21.32 1.15 -9.83
C HIS A 432 21.92 1.81 -8.59
N PHE A 433 23.04 1.31 -8.08
CA PHE A 433 23.60 1.79 -6.82
C PHE A 433 24.14 3.22 -6.86
N TYR A 434 24.68 3.68 -7.99
CA TYR A 434 25.42 4.95 -8.02
C TYR A 434 24.76 6.05 -8.86
N GLN A 435 23.78 5.72 -9.70
CA GLN A 435 23.00 6.73 -10.46
C GLN A 435 21.56 6.84 -9.96
N PHE A 436 20.91 5.71 -9.68
CA PHE A 436 19.55 5.69 -9.14
C PHE A 436 19.56 5.91 -7.62
N GLU A 437 20.29 5.08 -6.85
CA GLU A 437 20.40 5.19 -5.39
C GLU A 437 21.42 6.26 -4.96
N ARG A 438 20.94 7.49 -4.83
CA ARG A 438 21.80 8.66 -4.61
C ARG A 438 22.31 8.77 -3.17
N PHE A 439 21.53 8.31 -2.20
CA PHE A 439 21.85 8.43 -0.78
C PHE A 439 22.54 7.17 -0.29
N HIS A 440 23.67 7.37 0.39
CA HIS A 440 24.46 6.26 0.91
C HIS A 440 23.65 5.36 1.86
N ALA A 441 22.83 5.95 2.71
CA ALA A 441 21.98 5.24 3.67
C ALA A 441 20.92 4.33 3.04
N VAL A 442 20.50 4.61 1.79
CA VAL A 442 19.65 3.70 1.01
C VAL A 442 20.52 2.66 0.31
N ARG A 443 21.59 3.12 -0.34
CA ARG A 443 22.51 2.28 -1.11
C ARG A 443 23.11 1.13 -0.30
N GLU A 444 23.51 1.35 0.96
CA GLU A 444 24.07 0.29 1.81
C GLU A 444 23.09 -0.86 2.04
N LYS A 445 21.78 -0.57 2.08
CA LYS A 445 20.71 -1.57 2.23
C LYS A 445 20.48 -2.33 0.94
N GLU A 446 20.36 -1.61 -0.18
CA GLU A 446 20.16 -2.21 -1.51
C GLU A 446 21.38 -3.06 -1.93
N MET A 447 22.61 -2.65 -1.57
CA MET A 447 23.80 -3.47 -1.76
C MET A 447 23.77 -4.75 -0.91
N MET A 448 23.27 -4.65 0.32
CA MET A 448 23.11 -5.82 1.16
C MET A 448 22.06 -6.77 0.60
N GLU A 449 20.94 -6.25 0.08
CA GLU A 449 19.94 -7.03 -0.63
C GLU A 449 20.54 -7.80 -1.80
N ALA A 450 21.30 -7.15 -2.68
CA ALA A 450 21.94 -7.83 -3.80
C ALA A 450 22.89 -8.96 -3.37
N ARG A 451 23.57 -8.81 -2.23
CA ARG A 451 24.49 -9.84 -1.70
C ARG A 451 23.78 -11.10 -1.25
N VAL A 452 22.50 -11.02 -0.89
CA VAL A 452 21.74 -12.13 -0.32
C VAL A 452 20.66 -12.65 -1.29
N ASP A 453 20.32 -11.88 -2.31
CA ASP A 453 19.33 -12.23 -3.34
C ASP A 453 19.84 -13.36 -4.26
N ALA A 454 19.03 -14.41 -4.40
CA ALA A 454 19.33 -15.61 -5.17
C ALA A 454 19.49 -15.34 -6.68
N VAL A 455 18.90 -14.26 -7.21
CA VAL A 455 19.04 -13.91 -8.64
C VAL A 455 20.47 -13.56 -9.04
N PHE A 456 21.33 -13.24 -8.07
CA PHE A 456 22.75 -12.94 -8.27
C PHE A 456 23.70 -14.08 -7.87
N ASP A 457 23.20 -15.29 -7.59
CA ASP A 457 24.01 -16.46 -7.23
C ASP A 457 25.20 -16.69 -8.20
N SER A 458 25.01 -16.42 -9.50
CA SER A 458 26.03 -16.62 -10.54
C SER A 458 27.21 -15.65 -10.49
N ILE A 459 27.04 -14.49 -9.83
CA ILE A 459 28.06 -13.43 -9.75
C ILE A 459 28.48 -13.08 -8.31
N ARG A 460 27.76 -13.58 -7.29
CA ARG A 460 27.91 -13.20 -5.87
C ARG A 460 29.34 -13.30 -5.35
N HIS A 461 30.09 -14.30 -5.79
CA HIS A 461 31.46 -14.58 -5.31
C HIS A 461 32.55 -13.93 -6.16
N SER A 462 32.20 -13.15 -7.18
CA SER A 462 33.19 -12.49 -8.01
C SER A 462 33.80 -11.28 -7.28
N ASP A 463 35.10 -11.07 -7.45
CA ASP A 463 35.80 -9.94 -6.83
C ASP A 463 35.17 -8.59 -7.22
N GLU A 464 34.71 -8.47 -8.46
CA GLU A 464 34.06 -7.26 -8.97
C GLU A 464 32.69 -7.03 -8.32
N PHE A 465 31.89 -8.08 -8.08
CA PHE A 465 30.62 -7.96 -7.36
C PHE A 465 30.84 -7.58 -5.89
N LEU A 466 31.81 -8.23 -5.23
CA LEU A 466 32.17 -7.93 -3.84
C LEU A 466 32.71 -6.49 -3.70
N ALA A 467 33.52 -6.05 -4.66
CA ALA A 467 34.02 -4.67 -4.72
C ALA A 467 32.90 -3.66 -4.98
N LEU A 468 31.96 -3.98 -5.88
CA LEU A 468 30.82 -3.12 -6.20
C LEU A 468 29.91 -2.91 -4.98
N THR A 469 29.71 -3.96 -4.19
CA THR A 469 28.84 -4.01 -3.00
C THR A 469 29.58 -3.81 -1.68
N LYS A 470 30.85 -3.36 -1.70
CA LYS A 470 31.72 -3.33 -0.50
C LYS A 470 31.19 -2.52 0.69
N TYR A 471 30.24 -1.62 0.45
CA TYR A 471 29.60 -0.79 1.47
C TYR A 471 28.21 -1.30 1.89
N ALA A 472 27.88 -2.56 1.60
CA ALA A 472 26.69 -3.17 2.17
C ALA A 472 26.75 -3.13 3.71
N ASP A 473 25.61 -2.91 4.35
CA ASP A 473 25.52 -2.71 5.81
C ASP A 473 25.87 -3.96 6.65
N GLY A 474 25.92 -5.14 6.02
CA GLY A 474 26.29 -6.41 6.64
C GLY A 474 25.28 -6.96 7.65
N LYS A 475 24.05 -6.42 7.72
CA LYS A 475 23.08 -6.82 8.75
C LYS A 475 22.34 -8.12 8.45
N LEU A 476 22.22 -8.48 7.17
CA LEU A 476 21.55 -9.72 6.76
C LEU A 476 22.53 -10.91 6.77
N PRO A 477 22.08 -12.11 7.14
CA PRO A 477 22.92 -13.30 7.02
C PRO A 477 23.20 -13.60 5.54
N MET A 478 24.45 -13.94 5.21
CA MET A 478 24.80 -14.38 3.87
C MET A 478 24.17 -15.74 3.57
N VAL A 479 23.43 -15.82 2.46
CA VAL A 479 22.79 -17.06 2.01
C VAL A 479 23.84 -18.00 1.46
N MET A 480 23.92 -19.21 2.02
CA MET A 480 24.57 -20.35 1.38
C MET A 480 23.53 -20.98 0.45
N SER A 481 23.78 -20.99 -0.86
CA SER A 481 22.83 -21.55 -1.82
C SER A 481 22.63 -23.05 -1.49
N PRO A 482 21.41 -23.61 -1.56
CA PRO A 482 21.19 -25.06 -1.41
C PRO A 482 22.03 -25.89 -2.38
N ARG A 483 22.38 -25.35 -3.55
CA ARG A 483 23.32 -25.96 -4.51
C ARG A 483 24.75 -26.09 -3.97
N GLN A 484 25.12 -25.31 -2.96
CA GLN A 484 26.41 -25.40 -2.25
C GLN A 484 26.34 -26.36 -1.05
N ALA A 485 25.15 -26.78 -0.64
CA ALA A 485 24.94 -27.74 0.45
C ALA A 485 24.89 -29.20 -0.02
N GLU A 486 24.81 -29.45 -1.34
CA GLU A 486 25.07 -30.79 -1.88
C GLU A 486 26.57 -31.06 -1.80
N PRO A 487 27.03 -32.10 -1.07
CA PRO A 487 28.42 -32.49 -1.10
C PRO A 487 28.76 -32.84 -2.55
N MET A 488 29.82 -32.22 -3.09
CA MET A 488 30.39 -32.58 -4.38
C MET A 488 30.40 -34.11 -4.50
N ARG A 489 29.53 -34.66 -5.34
CA ARG A 489 29.67 -36.03 -5.78
C ARG A 489 30.99 -36.09 -6.51
N MET A 490 32.00 -36.62 -5.82
CA MET A 490 33.23 -37.03 -6.47
C MET A 490 32.83 -38.21 -7.35
N ASP A 491 32.61 -37.94 -8.63
CA ASP A 491 32.54 -38.98 -9.65
C ASP A 491 33.90 -39.69 -9.64
N HIS A 492 33.91 -40.93 -9.17
CA HIS A 492 35.05 -41.84 -9.19
C HIS A 492 35.06 -42.65 -10.48
#